data_AF-A0A162UJ98-F1
#
_entry.id   AF-A0A162UJ98-F1
#
_cell.length_a   1.000
_cell.length_b   1.000
_cell.length_c   1.000
_cell.angle_alpha   90.00
_cell.angle_beta   90.00
_cell.angle_gamma   90.00
#
_symmetry.space_group_name_H-M   'P 1'
#
loop_
_entity.id
_entity.type
_entity.pdbx_description
1 polymer ?
#
loop_
_entity_poly.entity_id
_entity_poly.type
_entity_poly.pdbx_seq_one_letter_code
_entity_poly.pdbx_strand_id
1 'polypeptide(L)'
;MALSYTQDSEDQYTEDSDEFEEEEMNYWLQRCSICFDARLELCLELCRDQFCQECFGLYVTEVVKSSWGLGVTQIQCPVCQRTVPKSEWSKYVSPAVLEHYNKFNQPYRSYTRACPCCETENKPLDYTKRNKDVNHLYASYKLLKDSLGSCTQEGHTEHPSHEDIRHATWMIENPSWSQNNTLPEIYEHLLNAIKKFDLHHPHLPSVGTTIAEHLCQTNMSSDTWRTIQFTHIRNFPDITCSKCNTDFCLQCGEDKHASQSCEDNMRNKLEDSQLSVDLAKTIEWKLENSRRCPNCSIMIHRDEGCNKVDCSLCGFSFCWMCQLPWSPDCGFYRCSSSPDSQIMEKAGIAHTKAELGVPNVHALRQRSIY
;
A
#
# COMPACT_ATOMS: atom_id res chain seq x y z
N MET A 1 -8.32 -14.31 91.86
CA MET A 1 -7.40 -15.07 90.99
C MET A 1 -7.58 -14.56 89.58
N ALA A 2 -6.67 -13.69 89.15
CA ALA A 2 -6.55 -13.29 87.76
C ALA A 2 -5.54 -14.25 87.11
N LEU A 3 -5.90 -14.85 85.98
CA LEU A 3 -4.97 -15.53 85.09
C LEU A 3 -5.12 -14.95 83.68
N SER A 4 -3.94 -14.58 83.18
CA SER A 4 -3.52 -14.14 81.86
C SER A 4 -4.28 -14.65 80.64
N TYR A 5 -4.43 -13.77 79.65
CA TYR A 5 -4.34 -14.13 78.24
C TYR A 5 -3.43 -13.11 77.54
N THR A 6 -2.31 -13.59 77.01
CA THR A 6 -1.43 -12.90 76.06
C THR A 6 -1.95 -13.15 74.65
N GLN A 7 -1.99 -12.13 73.81
CA GLN A 7 -1.82 -12.30 72.37
C GLN A 7 -1.18 -11.04 71.78
N ASP A 8 0.04 -11.24 71.33
CA ASP A 8 0.93 -10.32 70.64
C ASP A 8 0.47 -10.06 69.20
N SER A 9 0.78 -8.84 68.73
CA SER A 9 1.23 -8.46 67.39
C SER A 9 0.54 -9.07 66.14
N GLU A 10 -0.38 -8.31 65.52
CA GLU A 10 -0.80 -8.54 64.12
C GLU A 10 -0.96 -7.23 63.30
N ASP A 11 -0.25 -6.14 63.63
CA ASP A 11 -0.35 -4.88 62.86
C ASP A 11 1.03 -4.37 62.40
N GLN A 12 1.78 -5.16 61.62
CA GLN A 12 3.08 -4.71 61.09
C GLN A 12 3.49 -5.31 59.72
N TYR A 13 2.52 -5.53 58.81
CA TYR A 13 2.79 -6.14 57.49
C TYR A 13 2.08 -5.46 56.30
N THR A 14 1.92 -4.14 56.29
CA THR A 14 1.27 -3.45 55.15
C THR A 14 1.89 -2.11 54.73
N GLU A 15 2.97 -1.62 55.35
CA GLU A 15 3.64 -0.38 54.91
C GLU A 15 4.90 -0.67 54.08
N ASP A 16 5.72 -1.64 54.51
CA ASP A 16 6.96 -2.02 53.79
C ASP A 16 6.71 -2.69 52.43
N SER A 17 5.55 -3.32 52.21
CA SER A 17 5.20 -3.94 50.92
C SER A 17 4.83 -2.90 49.87
N ASP A 18 4.11 -1.86 50.28
CA ASP A 18 3.56 -0.84 49.39
C ASP A 18 4.67 0.14 48.97
N GLU A 19 5.60 0.48 49.86
CA GLU A 19 6.81 1.24 49.50
C GLU A 19 7.71 0.47 48.51
N PHE A 20 7.84 -0.86 48.66
CA PHE A 20 8.65 -1.68 47.76
C PHE A 20 8.06 -1.75 46.34
N GLU A 21 6.73 -1.87 46.23
CA GLU A 21 6.02 -1.84 44.95
C GLU A 21 6.10 -0.46 44.28
N GLU A 22 6.03 0.63 45.05
CA GLU A 22 6.21 2.00 44.53
C GLU A 22 7.64 2.26 44.04
N GLU A 23 8.67 1.81 44.76
CA GLU A 23 10.07 1.94 44.35
C GLU A 23 10.36 1.14 43.07
N GLU A 24 9.83 -0.08 42.95
CA GLU A 24 9.96 -0.90 41.76
C GLU A 24 9.23 -0.27 40.56
N MET A 25 8.03 0.25 40.76
CA MET A 25 7.28 0.96 39.71
C MET A 25 8.03 2.22 39.24
N ASN A 26 8.57 3.00 40.18
CA ASN A 26 9.37 4.18 39.89
C ASN A 26 10.68 3.85 39.14
N TYR A 27 11.31 2.71 39.45
CA TYR A 27 12.49 2.22 38.73
C TYR A 27 12.20 1.99 37.25
N TRP A 28 11.07 1.36 36.91
CA TRP A 28 10.69 1.08 35.53
C TRP A 28 10.19 2.33 34.79
N LEU A 29 9.53 3.26 35.48
CA LEU A 29 9.07 4.55 34.90
C LEU A 29 10.22 5.45 34.43
N GLN A 30 11.43 5.27 34.97
CA GLN A 30 12.61 6.05 34.60
C GLN A 30 13.48 5.36 33.52
N ARG A 31 13.02 4.23 32.97
CA ARG A 31 13.74 3.46 31.96
C ARG A 31 13.05 3.55 30.61
N CYS A 32 13.84 3.44 29.56
CA CYS A 32 13.34 3.51 28.20
C CYS A 32 12.33 2.38 27.90
N SER A 33 11.16 2.73 27.37
CA SER A 33 10.10 1.78 27.01
C SER A 33 10.43 0.83 25.85
N ILE A 34 11.61 0.97 25.23
CA ILE A 34 12.08 0.10 24.13
C ILE A 34 13.02 -0.97 24.68
N CYS A 35 14.08 -0.57 25.39
CA CYS A 35 15.09 -1.52 25.88
C CYS A 35 14.88 -1.94 27.34
N PHE A 36 14.04 -1.23 28.09
CA PHE A 36 13.82 -1.39 29.52
C PHE A 36 15.11 -1.30 30.36
N ASP A 37 16.18 -0.71 29.82
CA ASP A 37 17.48 -0.65 30.49
C ASP A 37 17.98 0.78 30.69
N ALA A 38 18.25 1.47 29.59
CA ALA A 38 18.82 2.80 29.61
C ALA A 38 17.89 3.85 30.24
N ARG A 39 18.50 4.87 30.85
CA ARG A 39 17.79 6.06 31.32
C ARG A 39 17.22 6.86 30.17
N LEU A 40 16.19 7.64 30.47
CA LEU A 40 15.51 8.50 29.52
C LEU A 40 16.40 9.71 29.17
N GLU A 41 16.72 9.86 27.89
CA GLU A 41 17.61 10.90 27.37
C GLU A 41 16.87 11.91 26.47
N LEU A 42 15.74 11.49 25.89
CA LEU A 42 14.90 12.35 25.07
C LEU A 42 13.42 12.24 25.45
N CYS A 43 12.69 13.29 25.11
CA CYS A 43 11.25 13.41 25.30
C CYS A 43 10.64 13.99 24.01
N LEU A 44 9.67 13.28 23.44
CA LEU A 44 9.05 13.71 22.19
C LEU A 44 8.18 14.96 22.41
N GLU A 45 8.32 15.97 21.55
CA GLU A 45 7.69 17.29 21.72
C GLU A 45 6.15 17.21 21.79
N LEU A 46 5.55 16.37 20.94
CA LEU A 46 4.10 16.29 20.81
C LEU A 46 3.42 15.37 21.83
N CYS A 47 3.94 14.17 22.07
CA CYS A 47 3.30 13.18 22.95
C CYS A 47 3.95 13.05 24.32
N ARG A 48 5.11 13.67 24.55
CA ARG A 48 5.91 13.60 25.78
C ARG A 48 6.44 12.21 26.14
N ASP A 49 6.21 11.19 25.33
CA ASP A 49 6.84 9.87 25.50
C ASP A 49 8.36 10.00 25.49
N GLN A 50 9.02 9.23 26.35
CA GLN A 50 10.45 9.35 26.63
C GLN A 50 11.21 8.07 26.26
N PHE A 51 12.42 8.24 25.75
CA PHE A 51 13.25 7.12 25.31
C PHE A 51 14.74 7.37 25.56
N CYS A 52 15.54 6.31 25.47
CA CYS A 52 16.98 6.43 25.28
C CYS A 52 17.26 6.88 23.84
N GLN A 53 18.30 7.71 23.62
CA GLN A 53 18.58 8.27 22.30
C GLN A 53 18.95 7.18 21.29
N GLU A 54 19.74 6.19 21.71
CA GLU A 54 20.14 5.05 20.88
C GLU A 54 18.92 4.24 20.41
N CYS A 55 18.01 3.91 21.32
CA CYS A 55 16.81 3.14 21.08
C CYS A 55 15.91 3.80 20.03
N PHE A 56 15.66 5.10 20.21
CA PHE A 56 14.84 5.86 19.27
C PHE A 56 15.54 6.03 17.91
N GLY A 57 16.84 6.31 17.90
CA GLY A 57 17.64 6.43 16.68
C GLY A 57 17.67 5.13 15.86
N LEU A 58 17.83 3.99 16.51
CA LEU A 58 17.75 2.66 15.89
C LEU A 58 16.35 2.38 15.34
N TYR A 59 15.30 2.64 16.13
CA TYR A 59 13.92 2.52 15.67
C TYR A 59 13.68 3.31 14.39
N VAL A 60 14.02 4.61 14.38
CA VAL A 60 13.85 5.46 13.20
C VAL A 60 14.67 4.93 12.02
N THR A 61 15.91 4.53 12.26
CA THR A 61 16.79 3.98 11.22
C THR A 61 16.18 2.75 10.57
N GLU A 62 15.64 1.82 11.36
CA GLU A 62 15.02 0.61 10.84
C GLU A 62 13.71 0.90 10.10
N VAL A 63 12.87 1.82 10.59
CA VAL A 63 11.67 2.27 9.86
C VAL A 63 12.04 2.88 8.52
N VAL A 64 13.07 3.73 8.46
CA VAL A 64 13.52 4.34 7.20
C VAL A 64 14.08 3.26 6.25
N LYS A 65 14.91 2.35 6.75
CA LYS A 65 15.47 1.25 5.95
C LYS A 65 14.45 0.20 5.54
N SER A 66 13.29 0.09 6.19
CA SER A 66 12.22 -0.82 5.76
C SER A 66 11.24 -0.14 4.79
N SER A 67 11.38 1.17 4.57
CA SER A 67 10.45 1.98 3.78
C SER A 67 10.89 2.12 2.32
N TRP A 68 10.65 1.09 1.52
CA TRP A 68 11.03 1.04 0.10
C TRP A 68 9.91 1.44 -0.87
N GLY A 69 8.81 1.94 -0.31
CA GLY A 69 7.59 2.22 -1.03
C GLY A 69 7.58 3.46 -1.90
N LEU A 70 6.43 3.70 -2.54
CA LEU A 70 6.08 5.03 -3.05
C LEU A 70 5.15 5.79 -2.09
N GLY A 71 4.65 5.12 -1.04
CA GLY A 71 4.01 5.77 0.09
C GLY A 71 5.00 6.60 0.89
N VAL A 72 4.52 7.67 1.52
CA VAL A 72 5.34 8.44 2.48
C VAL A 72 5.28 7.74 3.83
N THR A 73 6.36 7.09 4.25
CA THR A 73 6.40 6.50 5.59
C THR A 73 6.59 7.60 6.61
N GLN A 74 5.54 7.91 7.36
CA GLN A 74 5.63 8.84 8.49
C GLN A 74 6.27 8.13 9.68
N ILE A 75 7.27 8.75 10.31
CA ILE A 75 7.83 8.26 11.57
C ILE A 75 6.79 8.49 12.67
N GLN A 76 6.47 7.45 13.43
CA GLN A 76 5.49 7.49 14.51
C GLN A 76 6.16 7.20 15.86
N CYS A 77 5.56 7.65 16.95
CA CYS A 77 6.01 7.26 18.27
C CYS A 77 5.83 5.74 18.46
N PRO A 78 6.85 5.01 18.93
CA PRO A 78 6.76 3.56 19.18
C PRO A 78 5.63 3.17 20.15
N VAL A 79 5.24 4.08 21.05
CA VAL A 79 4.24 3.83 22.10
C VAL A 79 2.86 4.31 21.65
N CYS A 80 2.67 5.61 21.48
CA CYS A 80 1.34 6.18 21.20
C CYS A 80 0.98 6.29 19.71
N GLN A 81 1.89 5.93 18.79
CA GLN A 81 1.70 5.98 17.33
C GLN A 81 1.42 7.38 16.75
N ARG A 82 1.62 8.45 17.54
CA ARG A 82 1.53 9.84 17.06
C ARG A 82 2.69 10.12 16.10
N THR A 83 2.41 10.75 14.97
CA THR A 83 3.45 11.16 14.01
C THR A 83 4.46 12.10 14.65
N VAL A 84 5.74 11.77 14.51
CA VAL A 84 6.86 12.58 14.98
C VAL A 84 7.33 13.48 13.84
N PRO A 85 7.40 14.81 14.04
CA PRO A 85 7.85 15.73 12.99
C PRO A 85 9.28 15.44 12.54
N LYS A 86 9.54 15.61 11.23
CA LYS A 86 10.89 15.46 10.66
C LYS A 86 11.93 16.35 11.32
N SER A 87 11.56 17.57 11.69
CA SER A 87 12.43 18.50 12.42
C SER A 87 12.92 17.95 13.76
N GLU A 88 12.19 17.01 14.35
CA GLU A 88 12.52 16.40 15.62
C GLU A 88 13.30 15.09 15.43
N TRP A 89 12.74 14.08 14.75
CA TRP A 89 13.39 12.77 14.68
C TRP A 89 14.72 12.80 13.92
N SER A 90 14.88 13.73 12.99
CA SER A 90 16.14 13.87 12.22
C SER A 90 17.34 14.25 13.08
N LYS A 91 17.12 14.79 14.29
CA LYS A 91 18.18 15.10 15.26
C LYS A 91 18.86 13.85 15.82
N TYR A 92 18.19 12.69 15.76
CA TYR A 92 18.60 11.46 16.44
C TYR A 92 19.13 10.37 15.48
N VAL A 93 19.27 10.69 14.19
CA VAL A 93 19.77 9.73 13.18
C VAL A 93 20.93 10.32 12.38
N SER A 94 21.70 9.46 11.73
CA SER A 94 22.81 9.90 10.89
C SER A 94 22.33 10.67 9.64
N PRO A 95 23.16 11.56 9.06
CA PRO A 95 22.85 12.23 7.80
C PRO A 95 22.53 11.27 6.65
N ALA A 96 23.17 10.10 6.62
CA ALA A 96 22.92 9.08 5.60
C ALA A 96 21.49 8.51 5.67
N VAL A 97 20.96 8.30 6.89
CA VAL A 97 19.57 7.86 7.09
C VAL A 97 18.59 8.95 6.64
N LEU A 98 18.88 10.21 6.96
CA LEU A 98 18.07 11.34 6.54
C LEU A 98 18.05 11.52 5.01
N GLU A 99 19.21 11.38 4.36
CA GLU A 99 19.31 11.44 2.90
C GLU A 99 18.52 10.29 2.24
N HIS A 100 18.64 9.09 2.80
CA HIS A 100 17.87 7.93 2.36
C HIS A 100 16.36 8.19 2.45
N TYR A 101 15.88 8.66 3.61
CA TYR A 101 14.48 9.05 3.79
C TYR A 101 14.04 10.09 2.76
N ASN A 102 14.85 11.12 2.53
CA ASN A 102 14.52 12.18 1.57
C ASN A 102 14.45 11.67 0.14
N LYS A 103 15.33 10.74 -0.24
CA LYS A 103 15.37 10.14 -1.58
C LYS A 103 14.10 9.34 -1.88
N PHE A 104 13.59 8.57 -0.92
CA PHE A 104 12.43 7.70 -1.15
C PHE A 104 11.08 8.38 -0.88
N ASN A 105 11.06 9.47 -0.10
CA ASN A 105 9.84 10.24 0.21
C ASN A 105 9.72 11.55 -0.59
N GLN A 106 10.37 11.66 -1.76
CA GLN A 106 10.21 12.84 -2.63
C GLN A 106 8.76 12.94 -3.15
N PRO A 107 8.18 14.16 -3.23
CA PRO A 107 6.87 14.33 -3.83
C PRO A 107 6.92 13.95 -5.32
N TYR A 108 5.82 13.40 -5.82
CA TYR A 108 5.68 12.99 -7.23
C TYR A 108 6.70 11.94 -7.70
N ARG A 109 7.18 11.08 -6.80
CA ARG A 109 8.10 9.99 -7.15
C ARG A 109 7.42 8.96 -8.05
N SER A 110 7.98 8.76 -9.24
CA SER A 110 7.49 7.76 -10.19
C SER A 110 7.73 6.33 -9.75
N TYR A 111 6.76 5.48 -10.07
CA TYR A 111 6.94 4.04 -10.17
C TYR A 111 7.95 3.77 -11.27
N THR A 112 8.81 2.80 -10.99
CA THR A 112 9.84 2.36 -11.91
C THR A 112 9.80 0.84 -11.97
N ARG A 113 10.04 0.30 -13.15
CA ARG A 113 10.31 -1.12 -13.32
C ARG A 113 11.45 -1.31 -14.30
N ALA A 114 12.42 -2.15 -13.91
CA ALA A 114 13.50 -2.53 -14.80
C ALA A 114 12.96 -3.34 -15.98
N CYS A 115 13.45 -3.05 -17.18
CA CYS A 115 13.17 -3.85 -18.35
C CYS A 115 13.74 -5.27 -18.19
N PRO A 116 12.96 -6.34 -18.46
CA PRO A 116 13.46 -7.71 -18.34
C PRO A 116 14.57 -8.06 -19.34
N CYS A 117 14.74 -7.27 -20.40
CA CYS A 117 15.74 -7.52 -21.45
C CYS A 117 17.06 -6.74 -21.23
N CYS A 118 16.99 -5.47 -20.81
CA CYS A 118 18.16 -4.59 -20.74
C CYS A 118 18.36 -3.87 -19.40
N GLU A 119 17.56 -4.24 -18.38
CA GLU A 119 17.60 -3.72 -17.00
C GLU A 119 17.39 -2.21 -16.85
N THR A 120 17.07 -1.51 -17.94
CA THR A 120 16.82 -0.07 -17.91
C THR A 120 15.55 0.21 -17.12
N GLU A 121 15.63 1.15 -16.17
CA GLU A 121 14.46 1.61 -15.42
C GLU A 121 13.50 2.35 -16.35
N ASN A 122 12.27 1.85 -16.47
CA ASN A 122 11.21 2.53 -17.20
C ASN A 122 10.22 3.16 -16.22
N LYS A 123 9.88 4.42 -16.50
CA LYS A 123 8.91 5.22 -15.74
C LYS A 123 7.66 5.38 -16.60
N PRO A 124 6.55 4.69 -16.31
CA PRO A 124 5.32 4.87 -17.09
C PRO A 124 4.81 6.30 -17.01
N LEU A 125 4.93 6.94 -15.85
CA LEU A 125 4.50 8.32 -15.64
C LEU A 125 5.65 9.09 -15.00
N ASP A 126 6.01 10.24 -15.56
CA ASP A 126 7.16 11.05 -15.10
C ASP A 126 6.74 12.50 -14.88
N TYR A 127 6.55 12.89 -13.62
CA TYR A 127 6.17 14.25 -13.26
C TYR A 127 7.25 15.29 -13.61
N THR A 128 8.52 14.88 -13.72
CA THR A 128 9.62 15.81 -14.03
C THR A 128 9.59 16.32 -15.47
N LYS A 129 8.92 15.59 -16.36
CA LYS A 129 8.75 15.95 -17.78
C LYS A 129 7.52 16.83 -18.03
N ARG A 130 6.88 17.33 -16.98
CA ARG A 130 5.67 18.14 -17.05
C ARG A 130 5.87 19.37 -17.94
N ASN A 131 5.07 19.46 -19.00
CA ASN A 131 5.06 20.61 -19.90
C ASN A 131 3.98 21.62 -19.49
N LYS A 132 4.38 22.79 -18.97
CA LYS A 132 3.43 23.81 -18.49
C LYS A 132 2.72 24.57 -19.61
N ASP A 133 3.24 24.50 -20.84
CA ASP A 133 2.70 25.23 -21.99
C ASP A 133 1.54 24.48 -22.67
N VAL A 134 1.32 23.21 -22.30
CA VAL A 134 0.27 22.36 -22.86
C VAL A 134 -0.96 22.36 -21.97
N ASN A 135 -2.13 22.62 -22.56
CA ASN A 135 -3.40 22.36 -21.89
C ASN A 135 -3.68 20.84 -21.92
N HIS A 136 -3.16 20.13 -20.92
CA HIS A 136 -3.27 18.67 -20.81
C HIS A 136 -4.70 18.15 -20.73
N LEU A 137 -5.63 18.91 -20.12
CA LEU A 137 -7.04 18.54 -20.08
C LEU A 137 -7.64 18.59 -21.49
N TYR A 138 -7.36 19.67 -22.24
CA TYR A 138 -7.82 19.78 -23.63
C TYR A 138 -7.19 18.73 -24.54
N ALA A 139 -5.90 18.41 -24.36
CA ALA A 139 -5.25 17.34 -25.10
C ALA A 139 -5.92 15.97 -24.85
N SER A 140 -6.23 15.66 -23.59
CA SER A 140 -6.94 14.43 -23.21
C SER A 140 -8.34 14.38 -23.83
N TYR A 141 -9.08 15.49 -23.75
CA TYR A 141 -10.38 15.65 -24.36
C TYR A 141 -10.35 15.43 -25.88
N LYS A 142 -9.37 16.01 -26.57
CA LYS A 142 -9.22 15.87 -28.02
C LYS A 142 -8.97 14.41 -28.41
N LEU A 143 -8.09 13.70 -27.67
CA LEU A 143 -7.84 12.28 -27.90
C LEU A 143 -9.10 11.41 -27.75
N LEU A 144 -9.94 11.69 -26.74
CA LEU A 144 -11.21 10.97 -26.57
C LEU A 144 -12.18 11.21 -27.72
N LYS A 145 -12.30 12.47 -28.18
CA LYS A 145 -13.15 12.81 -29.33
C LYS A 145 -12.65 12.17 -30.62
N ASP A 146 -11.35 12.22 -30.87
CA ASP A 146 -10.74 11.61 -32.06
C ASP A 146 -10.92 10.08 -32.04
N SER A 147 -10.83 9.46 -30.86
CA SER A 147 -11.07 8.00 -30.69
C SER A 147 -12.53 7.62 -30.99
N LEU A 148 -13.50 8.40 -30.49
CA LEU A 148 -14.92 8.21 -30.82
C LEU A 148 -15.18 8.37 -32.32
N GLY A 149 -14.59 9.39 -32.95
CA GLY A 149 -14.75 9.67 -34.37
C GLY A 149 -14.11 8.62 -35.28
N SER A 150 -13.15 7.85 -34.76
CA SER A 150 -12.49 6.77 -35.50
C SER A 150 -13.35 5.50 -35.64
N CYS A 151 -14.43 5.38 -34.86
CA CYS A 151 -15.38 4.27 -35.01
C CYS A 151 -16.39 4.57 -36.13
N THR A 152 -16.27 3.87 -37.25
CA THR A 152 -17.15 4.03 -38.43
C THR A 152 -18.26 2.98 -38.53
N GLN A 153 -18.46 2.15 -37.50
CA GLN A 153 -19.47 1.09 -37.55
C GLN A 153 -20.88 1.63 -37.31
N GLU A 154 -21.82 1.28 -38.20
CA GLU A 154 -23.23 1.67 -38.09
C GLU A 154 -23.87 1.01 -36.85
N GLY A 155 -24.65 1.79 -36.08
CA GLY A 155 -25.33 1.33 -34.87
C GLY A 155 -24.50 1.34 -33.58
N HIS A 156 -23.18 1.58 -33.65
CA HIS A 156 -22.32 1.70 -32.46
C HIS A 156 -22.45 3.02 -31.72
N THR A 157 -23.15 4.01 -32.28
CA THR A 157 -23.33 5.32 -31.65
C THR A 157 -24.06 5.22 -30.31
N GLU A 158 -24.94 4.24 -30.09
CA GLU A 158 -25.68 4.07 -28.83
C GLU A 158 -25.13 2.92 -27.97
N HIS A 159 -23.97 2.37 -28.33
CA HIS A 159 -23.37 1.29 -27.56
C HIS A 159 -22.85 1.81 -26.20
N PRO A 160 -23.00 1.05 -25.09
CA PRO A 160 -22.59 1.49 -23.75
C PRO A 160 -21.13 1.95 -23.65
N SER A 161 -20.22 1.32 -24.39
CA SER A 161 -18.80 1.74 -24.43
C SER A 161 -18.60 3.13 -25.04
N HIS A 162 -19.44 3.54 -25.98
CA HIS A 162 -19.38 4.89 -26.56
C HIS A 162 -20.05 5.92 -25.64
N GLU A 163 -21.15 5.53 -24.97
CA GLU A 163 -21.79 6.36 -23.95
C GLU A 163 -20.83 6.67 -22.80
N ASP A 164 -20.10 5.66 -22.29
CA ASP A 164 -19.07 5.80 -21.26
C ASP A 164 -17.99 6.83 -21.68
N ILE A 165 -17.51 6.78 -22.93
CA ILE A 165 -16.51 7.74 -23.44
C ILE A 165 -17.10 9.15 -23.64
N ARG A 166 -18.36 9.27 -24.08
CA ARG A 166 -19.02 10.58 -24.17
C ARG A 166 -19.21 11.21 -22.81
N HIS A 167 -19.61 10.41 -21.82
CA HIS A 167 -19.75 10.87 -20.45
C HIS A 167 -18.38 11.31 -19.90
N ALA A 168 -17.32 10.52 -20.12
CA ALA A 168 -15.94 10.90 -19.82
C ALA A 168 -15.50 12.22 -20.49
N THR A 169 -15.83 12.41 -21.76
CA THR A 169 -15.54 13.62 -22.51
C THR A 169 -16.26 14.83 -21.91
N TRP A 170 -17.54 14.67 -21.57
CA TRP A 170 -18.36 15.70 -20.93
C TRP A 170 -17.84 16.08 -19.54
N MET A 171 -17.35 15.11 -18.75
CA MET A 171 -16.75 15.37 -17.44
C MET A 171 -15.51 16.28 -17.53
N ILE A 172 -14.68 16.12 -18.57
CA ILE A 172 -13.50 16.97 -18.79
C ILE A 172 -13.90 18.40 -19.20
N GLU A 173 -14.97 18.54 -20.00
CA GLU A 173 -15.49 19.85 -20.41
C GLU A 173 -16.17 20.61 -19.27
N ASN A 174 -16.76 19.88 -18.31
CA ASN A 174 -17.58 20.45 -17.22
C ASN A 174 -16.94 20.14 -15.85
N PRO A 175 -15.84 20.82 -15.49
CA PRO A 175 -15.13 20.56 -14.24
C PRO A 175 -15.95 20.86 -12.97
N SER A 176 -17.10 21.54 -13.08
CA SER A 176 -18.05 21.74 -11.98
C SER A 176 -18.64 20.42 -11.43
N TRP A 177 -18.54 19.32 -12.17
CA TRP A 177 -18.92 17.98 -11.71
C TRP A 177 -18.06 17.48 -10.53
N SER A 178 -16.87 18.05 -10.30
CA SER A 178 -15.97 17.70 -9.20
C SER A 178 -16.46 18.10 -7.80
N GLN A 179 -17.63 18.73 -7.67
CA GLN A 179 -18.13 19.20 -6.38
C GLN A 179 -18.47 18.05 -5.42
N ASN A 180 -18.78 16.86 -5.96
CA ASN A 180 -19.17 15.68 -5.17
C ASN A 180 -18.15 14.52 -5.22
N ASN A 181 -17.17 14.55 -6.12
CA ASN A 181 -16.21 13.47 -6.34
C ASN A 181 -14.77 13.98 -6.26
N THR A 182 -13.89 13.18 -5.65
CA THR A 182 -12.45 13.45 -5.59
C THR A 182 -11.79 13.23 -6.96
N LEU A 183 -10.73 13.98 -7.27
CA LEU A 183 -10.03 13.83 -8.55
C LEU A 183 -9.61 12.37 -8.88
N PRO A 184 -9.13 11.54 -7.93
CA PRO A 184 -8.90 10.12 -8.16
C PRO A 184 -10.13 9.33 -8.62
N GLU A 185 -11.32 9.59 -8.07
CA GLU A 185 -12.55 8.89 -8.46
C GLU A 185 -12.95 9.23 -9.90
N ILE A 186 -12.86 10.52 -10.27
CA ILE A 186 -13.08 10.96 -11.66
C ILE A 186 -12.13 10.23 -12.60
N TYR A 187 -10.87 10.13 -12.21
CA TYR A 187 -9.82 9.48 -12.98
C TYR A 187 -10.06 7.98 -13.13
N GLU A 188 -10.47 7.31 -12.06
CA GLU A 188 -10.83 5.89 -12.07
C GLU A 188 -11.99 5.63 -13.04
N HIS A 189 -13.05 6.44 -13.00
CA HIS A 189 -14.16 6.33 -13.94
C HIS A 189 -13.70 6.53 -15.39
N LEU A 190 -12.86 7.53 -15.64
CA LEU A 190 -12.32 7.83 -16.96
C LEU A 190 -11.48 6.68 -17.53
N LEU A 191 -10.51 6.15 -16.77
CA LEU A 191 -9.68 5.05 -17.23
C LEU A 191 -10.49 3.77 -17.45
N ASN A 192 -11.49 3.50 -16.60
CA ASN A 192 -12.36 2.35 -16.77
C ASN A 192 -13.22 2.47 -18.05
N ALA A 193 -13.71 3.66 -18.37
CA ALA A 193 -14.39 3.92 -19.64
C ALA A 193 -13.48 3.65 -20.85
N ILE A 194 -12.25 4.16 -20.83
CA ILE A 194 -11.25 3.94 -21.89
C ILE A 194 -10.93 2.46 -22.04
N LYS A 195 -10.68 1.76 -20.93
CA LYS A 195 -10.36 0.33 -20.94
C LYS A 195 -11.49 -0.51 -21.55
N LYS A 196 -12.76 -0.24 -21.19
CA LYS A 196 -13.91 -0.90 -21.81
C LYS A 196 -14.01 -0.61 -23.30
N PHE A 197 -13.75 0.63 -23.71
CA PHE A 197 -13.77 1.02 -25.11
C PHE A 197 -12.68 0.31 -25.91
N ASP A 198 -11.45 0.23 -25.39
CA ASP A 198 -10.33 -0.46 -26.04
C ASP A 198 -10.59 -1.97 -26.18
N LEU A 199 -11.16 -2.61 -25.15
CA LEU A 199 -11.55 -4.03 -25.22
C LEU A 199 -12.63 -4.29 -26.27
N HIS A 200 -13.53 -3.34 -26.48
CA HIS A 200 -14.56 -3.43 -27.50
C HIS A 200 -14.03 -3.13 -28.92
N HIS A 201 -12.96 -2.34 -29.03
CA HIS A 201 -12.35 -1.94 -30.30
C HIS A 201 -10.88 -2.36 -30.39
N PRO A 202 -10.58 -3.67 -30.44
CA PRO A 202 -9.20 -4.17 -30.48
C PRO A 202 -8.42 -3.77 -31.74
N HIS A 203 -9.14 -3.28 -32.77
CA HIS A 203 -8.58 -2.78 -34.03
C HIS A 203 -8.19 -1.29 -33.98
N LEU A 204 -8.65 -0.55 -32.97
CA LEU A 204 -8.29 0.86 -32.79
C LEU A 204 -7.08 0.97 -31.83
N PRO A 205 -6.21 1.97 -32.03
CA PRO A 205 -5.12 2.23 -31.10
C PRO A 205 -5.68 2.66 -29.74
N SER A 206 -5.19 2.04 -28.66
CA SER A 206 -5.50 2.47 -27.30
C SER A 206 -4.91 3.85 -27.05
N VAL A 207 -5.73 4.76 -26.54
CA VAL A 207 -5.33 6.11 -26.10
C VAL A 207 -5.16 6.21 -24.58
N GLY A 208 -5.40 5.12 -23.85
CA GLY A 208 -5.43 5.11 -22.39
C GLY A 208 -4.14 5.57 -21.74
N THR A 209 -2.99 5.09 -22.22
CA THR A 209 -1.67 5.50 -21.70
C THR A 209 -1.38 6.97 -21.97
N THR A 210 -1.60 7.46 -23.20
CA THR A 210 -1.36 8.86 -23.55
C THR A 210 -2.27 9.83 -22.78
N ILE A 211 -3.54 9.47 -22.62
CA ILE A 211 -4.47 10.24 -21.78
C ILE A 211 -3.98 10.24 -20.32
N ALA A 212 -3.56 9.08 -19.81
CA ALA A 212 -3.06 9.00 -18.45
C ALA A 212 -1.83 9.91 -18.23
N GLU A 213 -0.88 9.89 -19.17
CA GLU A 213 0.28 10.78 -19.20
C GLU A 213 -0.11 12.27 -19.19
N HIS A 214 -1.09 12.68 -19.99
CA HIS A 214 -1.57 14.06 -20.00
C HIS A 214 -2.21 14.44 -18.66
N LEU A 215 -3.13 13.63 -18.16
CA LEU A 215 -3.86 13.97 -16.94
C LEU A 215 -2.93 14.03 -15.71
N CYS A 216 -1.90 13.17 -15.66
CA CYS A 216 -0.87 13.20 -14.61
C CYS A 216 -0.02 14.49 -14.61
N GLN A 217 -0.06 15.28 -15.68
CA GLN A 217 0.64 16.55 -15.82
C GLN A 217 -0.23 17.76 -15.47
N THR A 218 -1.48 17.54 -15.07
CA THR A 218 -2.36 18.60 -14.55
C THR A 218 -1.95 19.04 -13.13
N ASN A 219 -2.49 20.16 -12.65
CA ASN A 219 -2.20 20.65 -11.30
C ASN A 219 -2.90 19.77 -10.25
N MET A 220 -2.12 19.00 -9.49
CA MET A 220 -2.62 18.16 -8.40
C MET A 220 -1.58 17.99 -7.28
N SER A 221 -2.02 17.55 -6.10
CA SER A 221 -1.12 17.19 -4.99
C SER A 221 -0.31 15.92 -5.30
N SER A 222 0.81 15.74 -4.59
CA SER A 222 1.66 14.55 -4.73
C SER A 222 0.96 13.25 -4.36
N ASP A 223 0.06 13.27 -3.38
CA ASP A 223 -0.72 12.08 -2.99
C ASP A 223 -1.74 11.69 -4.06
N THR A 224 -2.46 12.68 -4.62
CA THR A 224 -3.38 12.45 -5.73
C THR A 224 -2.65 11.90 -6.95
N TRP A 225 -1.47 12.45 -7.26
CA TRP A 225 -0.62 11.97 -8.34
C TRP A 225 -0.17 10.52 -8.13
N ARG A 226 0.24 10.17 -6.90
CA ARG A 226 0.60 8.80 -6.54
C ARG A 226 -0.56 7.83 -6.77
N THR A 227 -1.77 8.17 -6.31
CA THR A 227 -2.96 7.33 -6.50
C THR A 227 -3.24 7.09 -7.98
N ILE A 228 -3.26 8.18 -8.76
CA ILE A 228 -3.50 8.12 -10.21
C ILE A 228 -2.48 7.21 -10.92
N GLN A 229 -1.20 7.29 -10.55
CA GLN A 229 -0.16 6.45 -11.15
C GLN A 229 -0.46 4.96 -11.00
N PHE A 230 -0.95 4.53 -9.83
CA PHE A 230 -1.28 3.12 -9.61
C PHE A 230 -2.59 2.71 -10.26
N THR A 231 -3.58 3.61 -10.32
CA THR A 231 -4.80 3.42 -11.12
C THR A 231 -4.46 3.24 -12.61
N HIS A 232 -3.47 3.97 -13.14
CA HIS A 232 -2.96 3.77 -14.49
C HIS A 232 -2.31 2.39 -14.66
N ILE A 233 -1.36 2.01 -13.79
CA ILE A 233 -0.68 0.70 -13.86
C ILE A 233 -1.68 -0.46 -13.76
N ARG A 234 -2.75 -0.32 -12.97
CA ARG A 234 -3.82 -1.32 -12.86
C ARG A 234 -4.57 -1.53 -14.18
N ASN A 235 -4.81 -0.46 -14.93
CA ASN A 235 -5.67 -0.49 -16.12
C ASN A 235 -4.90 -0.64 -17.43
N PHE A 236 -3.71 -0.06 -17.51
CA PHE A 236 -2.83 -0.02 -18.68
C PHE A 236 -1.40 -0.39 -18.27
N PRO A 237 -1.13 -1.68 -17.98
CA PRO A 237 0.16 -2.12 -17.47
C PRO A 237 1.25 -2.26 -18.54
N ASP A 238 0.91 -2.20 -19.82
CA ASP A 238 1.87 -2.48 -20.89
C ASP A 238 2.74 -1.25 -21.18
N ILE A 239 4.05 -1.47 -21.29
CA ILE A 239 5.03 -0.42 -21.62
C ILE A 239 6.07 -0.93 -22.60
N THR A 240 6.53 -0.04 -23.48
CA THR A 240 7.66 -0.27 -24.37
C THR A 240 8.93 0.31 -23.74
N CYS A 241 9.99 -0.48 -23.65
CA CYS A 241 11.25 0.01 -23.08
C CYS A 241 11.88 1.10 -23.96
N SER A 242 12.21 2.24 -23.35
CA SER A 242 12.83 3.39 -24.03
C SER A 242 14.22 3.12 -24.65
N LYS A 243 14.91 2.05 -24.23
CA LYS A 243 16.27 1.72 -24.70
C LYS A 243 16.29 0.59 -25.72
N CYS A 244 15.60 -0.52 -25.45
CA CYS A 244 15.66 -1.73 -26.27
C CYS A 244 14.36 -2.03 -27.03
N ASN A 245 13.32 -1.21 -26.88
CA ASN A 245 12.00 -1.37 -27.51
C ASN A 245 11.29 -2.70 -27.17
N THR A 246 11.70 -3.39 -26.11
CA THR A 246 10.99 -4.57 -25.62
C THR A 246 9.72 -4.16 -24.89
N ASP A 247 8.59 -4.76 -25.25
CA ASP A 247 7.31 -4.58 -24.57
C ASP A 247 7.19 -5.53 -23.38
N PHE A 248 6.81 -5.01 -22.23
CA PHE A 248 6.65 -5.80 -21.01
C PHE A 248 5.55 -5.25 -20.11
N CYS A 249 5.10 -6.08 -19.18
CA CYS A 249 4.04 -5.76 -18.23
C CYS A 249 4.60 -5.14 -16.95
N LEU A 250 4.10 -3.96 -16.58
CA LEU A 250 4.45 -3.24 -15.36
C LEU A 250 3.96 -3.92 -14.08
N GLN A 251 2.98 -4.83 -14.15
CA GLN A 251 2.41 -5.54 -12.99
C GLN A 251 3.22 -6.78 -12.61
N CYS A 252 3.61 -7.62 -13.58
CA CYS A 252 4.33 -8.87 -13.33
C CYS A 252 5.77 -8.91 -13.83
N GLY A 253 6.17 -8.03 -14.74
CA GLY A 253 7.54 -7.93 -15.29
C GLY A 253 7.85 -8.95 -16.37
N GLU A 254 6.84 -9.71 -16.80
CA GLU A 254 6.89 -10.60 -17.96
C GLU A 254 6.54 -9.84 -19.24
N ASP A 255 6.58 -10.51 -20.38
CA ASP A 255 6.16 -9.97 -21.67
C ASP A 255 4.73 -9.43 -21.63
N LYS A 256 4.47 -8.44 -22.48
CA LYS A 256 3.15 -7.81 -22.65
C LYS A 256 2.03 -8.83 -22.91
N HIS A 257 0.90 -8.68 -22.23
CA HIS A 257 -0.21 -9.67 -22.26
C HIS A 257 -1.61 -9.02 -22.16
N ALA A 258 -1.89 -8.05 -23.04
CA ALA A 258 -3.02 -7.11 -22.99
C ALA A 258 -4.42 -7.64 -22.61
N SER A 259 -4.78 -8.89 -22.95
CA SER A 259 -6.13 -9.44 -22.69
C SER A 259 -6.17 -10.50 -21.57
N GLN A 260 -5.02 -10.82 -20.99
CA GLN A 260 -4.87 -11.90 -20.02
C GLN A 260 -4.42 -11.34 -18.67
N SER A 261 -4.84 -11.99 -17.58
CA SER A 261 -4.24 -11.66 -16.27
C SER A 261 -2.77 -12.08 -16.24
N CYS A 262 -2.00 -11.49 -15.32
CA CYS A 262 -0.59 -11.85 -15.13
C CYS A 262 -0.41 -13.36 -14.88
N GLU A 263 -1.33 -13.93 -14.11
CA GLU A 263 -1.35 -15.34 -13.74
C GLU A 263 -1.76 -16.23 -14.91
N ASP A 264 -2.72 -15.79 -15.74
CA ASP A 264 -3.09 -16.52 -16.97
C ASP A 264 -1.91 -16.55 -17.95
N ASN A 265 -1.25 -15.40 -18.15
CA ASN A 265 -0.06 -15.32 -19.01
C ASN A 265 1.04 -16.27 -18.52
N MET A 266 1.31 -16.27 -17.21
CA MET A 266 2.27 -17.20 -16.60
C MET A 266 1.87 -18.66 -16.76
N ARG A 267 0.59 -19.01 -16.54
CA ARG A 267 0.08 -20.38 -16.75
C ARG A 267 0.21 -20.81 -18.21
N ASN A 268 -0.15 -19.95 -19.15
CA ASN A 268 -0.01 -20.24 -20.59
C ASN A 268 1.46 -20.44 -20.99
N LYS A 269 2.39 -19.68 -20.40
CA LYS A 269 3.84 -19.87 -20.62
C LYS A 269 4.31 -21.27 -20.19
N LEU A 270 3.74 -21.84 -19.12
CA LEU A 270 4.10 -23.20 -18.67
C LEU A 270 3.66 -24.30 -19.64
N GLU A 271 2.69 -24.02 -20.51
CA GLU A 271 2.25 -24.96 -21.55
C GLU A 271 3.19 -24.97 -22.77
N ASP A 272 4.10 -23.99 -22.88
CA ASP A 272 5.08 -23.93 -23.97
C ASP A 272 6.15 -25.01 -23.81
N SER A 273 6.15 -25.96 -24.75
CA SER A 273 7.10 -27.07 -24.79
C SER A 273 8.56 -26.64 -25.02
N GLN A 274 8.81 -25.39 -25.42
CA GLN A 274 10.15 -24.82 -25.60
C GLN A 274 10.68 -24.13 -24.34
N LEU A 275 9.87 -24.02 -23.28
CA LEU A 275 10.27 -23.36 -22.04
C LEU A 275 11.36 -24.17 -21.34
N SER A 276 12.42 -23.50 -20.90
CA SER A 276 13.48 -24.17 -20.14
C SER A 276 12.95 -24.65 -18.78
N VAL A 277 13.49 -25.77 -18.28
CA VAL A 277 13.08 -26.36 -16.99
C VAL A 277 13.26 -25.36 -15.83
N ASP A 278 14.34 -24.57 -15.85
CA ASP A 278 14.62 -23.59 -14.80
C ASP A 278 13.63 -22.41 -14.84
N LEU A 279 13.26 -21.97 -16.04
CA LEU A 279 12.27 -20.91 -16.21
C LEU A 279 10.86 -21.40 -15.81
N ALA A 280 10.51 -22.64 -16.15
CA ALA A 280 9.26 -23.27 -15.73
C ALA A 280 9.14 -23.27 -14.19
N LYS A 281 10.16 -23.75 -13.48
CA LYS A 281 10.19 -23.73 -12.00
C LYS A 281 10.08 -22.32 -11.42
N THR A 282 10.72 -21.34 -12.07
CA THR A 282 10.65 -19.95 -11.64
C THR A 282 9.22 -19.40 -11.77
N ILE A 283 8.53 -19.71 -12.87
CA ILE A 283 7.15 -19.28 -13.10
C ILE A 283 6.19 -19.98 -12.14
N GLU A 284 6.35 -21.29 -11.93
CA GLU A 284 5.56 -22.08 -10.98
C GLU A 284 5.69 -21.49 -9.56
N TRP A 285 6.92 -21.22 -9.12
CA TRP A 285 7.17 -20.58 -7.84
C TRP A 285 6.52 -19.19 -7.73
N LYS A 286 6.56 -18.37 -8.79
CA LYS A 286 5.88 -17.06 -8.83
C LYS A 286 4.37 -17.23 -8.64
N LEU A 287 3.74 -18.19 -9.32
CA LEU A 287 2.31 -18.45 -9.22
C LEU A 287 1.89 -18.91 -7.81
N GLU A 288 2.71 -19.72 -7.16
CA GLU A 288 2.43 -20.23 -5.82
C GLU A 288 2.60 -19.16 -4.73
N ASN A 289 3.68 -18.39 -4.82
CA ASN A 289 4.14 -17.52 -3.72
C ASN A 289 3.84 -16.03 -3.93
N SER A 290 3.29 -15.64 -5.08
CA SER A 290 2.93 -14.25 -5.36
C SER A 290 1.43 -14.05 -5.55
N ARG A 291 0.94 -12.88 -5.14
CA ARG A 291 -0.44 -12.42 -5.34
C ARG A 291 -0.45 -10.97 -5.79
N ARG A 292 -1.45 -10.55 -6.56
CA ARG A 292 -1.61 -9.15 -6.97
C ARG A 292 -2.15 -8.31 -5.83
N CYS A 293 -1.61 -7.11 -5.66
CA CYS A 293 -2.25 -6.11 -4.81
C CYS A 293 -3.66 -5.77 -5.37
N PRO A 294 -4.74 -5.83 -4.58
CA PRO A 294 -6.09 -5.51 -5.05
C PRO A 294 -6.25 -4.07 -5.57
N ASN A 295 -5.42 -3.15 -5.08
CA ASN A 295 -5.46 -1.74 -5.45
C ASN A 295 -4.61 -1.41 -6.69
N CYS A 296 -3.34 -1.82 -6.75
CA CYS A 296 -2.45 -1.47 -7.87
C CYS A 296 -2.18 -2.61 -8.87
N SER A 297 -2.65 -3.82 -8.58
CA SER A 297 -2.45 -5.04 -9.39
C SER A 297 -1.00 -5.50 -9.60
N ILE A 298 -0.03 -4.87 -8.95
CA ILE A 298 1.37 -5.29 -8.99
C ILE A 298 1.53 -6.59 -8.18
N MET A 299 2.29 -7.54 -8.72
CA MET A 299 2.59 -8.82 -8.07
C MET A 299 3.47 -8.59 -6.84
N ILE A 300 3.00 -9.06 -5.69
CA ILE A 300 3.69 -9.05 -4.41
C ILE A 300 4.06 -10.49 -4.08
N HIS A 301 5.33 -10.72 -3.77
CA HIS A 301 5.78 -11.94 -3.11
C HIS A 301 5.66 -11.79 -1.60
N ARG A 302 5.22 -12.83 -0.90
CA ARG A 302 5.23 -12.88 0.56
C ARG A 302 6.07 -14.07 1.01
N ASP A 303 7.20 -13.78 1.68
CA ASP A 303 8.08 -14.81 2.24
C ASP A 303 7.40 -15.54 3.41
N GLU A 304 7.17 -14.87 4.53
CA GLU A 304 6.46 -15.40 5.71
C GLU A 304 5.77 -14.24 6.46
N GLY A 305 4.70 -14.51 7.21
CA GLY A 305 4.08 -13.52 8.08
C GLY A 305 2.57 -13.60 8.19
N CYS A 306 1.98 -12.57 8.80
CA CYS A 306 0.54 -12.50 9.01
C CYS A 306 -0.23 -12.24 7.69
N ASN A 307 -1.55 -12.41 7.75
CA ASN A 307 -2.44 -12.16 6.62
C ASN A 307 -2.58 -10.68 6.28
N LYS A 308 -2.22 -9.76 7.18
CA LYS A 308 -2.22 -8.32 6.88
C LYS A 308 -1.01 -7.98 6.04
N VAL A 309 -1.27 -7.53 4.82
CA VAL A 309 -0.22 -7.10 3.88
C VAL A 309 -0.41 -5.64 3.59
N ASP A 310 0.61 -4.85 3.86
CA ASP A 310 0.69 -3.44 3.47
C ASP A 310 1.50 -3.35 2.17
N CYS A 311 0.85 -3.02 1.06
CA CYS A 311 1.53 -2.92 -0.23
C CYS A 311 2.59 -1.82 -0.15
N SER A 312 3.87 -2.18 -0.28
CA SER A 312 4.97 -1.22 -0.22
C SER A 312 4.81 -0.12 -1.27
N LEU A 313 4.31 -0.44 -2.45
CA LEU A 313 4.17 0.51 -3.54
C LEU A 313 3.02 1.50 -3.32
N CYS A 314 1.77 1.02 -3.26
CA CYS A 314 0.60 1.90 -3.21
C CYS A 314 0.10 2.20 -1.79
N GLY A 315 0.64 1.54 -0.76
CA GLY A 315 0.24 1.72 0.64
C GLY A 315 -1.08 1.04 1.03
N PHE A 316 -1.73 0.33 0.11
CA PHE A 316 -3.01 -0.34 0.41
C PHE A 316 -2.81 -1.54 1.32
N SER A 317 -3.55 -1.58 2.43
CA SER A 317 -3.60 -2.69 3.38
C SER A 317 -4.69 -3.69 3.00
N PHE A 318 -4.34 -4.95 2.78
CA PHE A 318 -5.28 -6.00 2.41
C PHE A 318 -4.97 -7.33 3.09
N CYS A 319 -5.96 -8.24 3.07
CA CYS A 319 -5.76 -9.59 3.54
C CYS A 319 -5.19 -10.47 2.42
N TRP A 320 -4.06 -11.14 2.68
CA TRP A 320 -3.43 -12.06 1.73
C TRP A 320 -4.35 -13.22 1.31
N MET A 321 -5.23 -13.68 2.21
CA MET A 321 -6.07 -14.84 1.94
C MET A 321 -7.31 -14.49 1.11
N CYS A 322 -8.07 -13.47 1.50
CA CYS A 322 -9.31 -13.12 0.80
C CYS A 322 -9.17 -11.99 -0.22
N GLN A 323 -8.01 -11.32 -0.28
CA GLN A 323 -7.73 -10.22 -1.22
C GLN A 323 -8.66 -8.99 -1.06
N LEU A 324 -9.36 -8.90 0.08
CA LEU A 324 -10.21 -7.76 0.43
C LEU A 324 -9.44 -6.72 1.26
N PRO A 325 -9.95 -5.47 1.37
CA PRO A 325 -9.40 -4.48 2.30
C PRO A 325 -9.24 -5.09 3.69
N TRP A 326 -8.09 -4.84 4.33
CA TRP A 326 -7.81 -5.44 5.63
C TRP A 326 -8.86 -5.03 6.68
N SER A 327 -9.45 -6.02 7.34
CA SER A 327 -10.31 -5.82 8.49
C SER A 327 -9.86 -6.72 9.65
N PRO A 328 -10.19 -6.36 10.91
CA PRO A 328 -9.95 -7.24 12.05
C PRO A 328 -10.59 -8.63 11.90
N ASP A 329 -11.72 -8.72 11.19
CA ASP A 329 -12.45 -9.98 10.94
C ASP A 329 -11.66 -10.96 10.05
N CYS A 330 -10.65 -10.46 9.33
CA CYS A 330 -9.76 -11.28 8.52
C CYS A 330 -8.81 -12.15 9.36
N GLY A 331 -8.58 -11.85 10.63
CA GLY A 331 -7.61 -12.58 11.47
C GLY A 331 -6.16 -12.49 10.98
N PHE A 332 -5.19 -12.52 11.89
CA PHE A 332 -3.78 -12.39 11.53
C PHE A 332 -3.20 -13.67 10.94
N TYR A 333 -3.76 -14.85 11.27
CA TYR A 333 -3.28 -16.12 10.73
C TYR A 333 -4.37 -16.93 10.02
N ARG A 334 -5.64 -16.75 10.39
CA ARG A 334 -6.81 -17.46 9.84
C ARG A 334 -7.87 -16.47 9.39
N CYS A 335 -8.09 -16.44 8.09
CA CYS A 335 -9.12 -15.63 7.48
C CYS A 335 -10.43 -16.38 7.34
N SER A 336 -11.43 -15.92 8.10
CA SER A 336 -12.81 -16.39 8.06
C SER A 336 -13.42 -16.37 6.65
N SER A 337 -13.08 -15.35 5.86
CA SER A 337 -13.55 -15.20 4.49
C SER A 337 -12.71 -15.94 3.44
N SER A 338 -11.66 -16.67 3.84
CA SER A 338 -10.84 -17.44 2.89
C SER A 338 -11.65 -18.54 2.21
N PRO A 339 -11.32 -18.90 0.95
CA PRO A 339 -11.98 -20.00 0.25
C PRO A 339 -12.01 -21.30 1.08
N ASP A 340 -10.90 -21.61 1.75
CA ASP A 340 -10.78 -22.79 2.62
C ASP A 340 -11.69 -22.72 3.85
N SER A 341 -11.81 -21.53 4.47
CA SER A 341 -12.69 -21.35 5.64
C SER A 341 -14.17 -21.45 5.27
N GLN A 342 -14.56 -20.99 4.07
CA GLN A 342 -15.91 -21.18 3.56
C GLN A 342 -16.26 -22.66 3.31
N ILE A 343 -15.27 -23.48 2.95
CA ILE A 343 -15.45 -24.94 2.83
C ILE A 343 -15.63 -25.58 4.21
N MET A 344 -14.84 -25.17 5.20
CA MET A 344 -14.95 -25.68 6.58
C MET A 344 -16.24 -25.25 7.28
N GLU A 345 -16.70 -24.03 7.03
CA GLU A 345 -17.97 -23.52 7.55
C GLU A 345 -19.17 -24.30 6.98
N LYS A 346 -19.14 -24.62 5.68
CA LYS A 346 -20.11 -25.53 5.05
C LYS A 346 -20.06 -26.95 5.61
N ALA A 347 -18.93 -27.37 6.18
CA ALA A 347 -18.77 -28.65 6.87
C ALA A 347 -19.16 -28.59 8.37
N GLY A 348 -19.68 -27.46 8.85
CA GLY A 348 -20.18 -27.31 10.23
C GLY A 348 -19.08 -27.14 11.29
N ILE A 349 -17.85 -26.84 10.90
CA ILE A 349 -16.71 -26.67 11.82
C ILE A 349 -16.50 -25.17 12.07
N ALA A 350 -17.08 -24.64 13.14
CA ALA A 350 -16.94 -23.23 13.52
C ALA A 350 -15.68 -22.99 14.40
N HIS A 351 -14.82 -22.07 13.97
CA HIS A 351 -13.70 -21.58 14.78
C HIS A 351 -13.97 -20.15 15.26
N THR A 352 -14.51 -20.02 16.48
CA THR A 352 -14.91 -18.73 17.09
C THR A 352 -13.91 -18.20 18.14
N LYS A 353 -12.71 -18.78 18.27
CA LYS A 353 -11.71 -18.31 19.24
C LYS A 353 -10.71 -17.36 18.58
N ALA A 354 -10.43 -16.25 19.28
CA ALA A 354 -9.28 -15.41 19.00
C ALA A 354 -8.00 -16.27 18.96
N GLU A 355 -7.12 -15.98 18.00
CA GLU A 355 -5.89 -16.72 17.81
C GLU A 355 -4.99 -16.55 19.04
N LEU A 356 -4.49 -17.67 19.58
CA LEU A 356 -3.59 -17.68 20.72
C LEU A 356 -2.39 -16.74 20.42
N GLY A 357 -2.16 -15.75 21.30
CA GLY A 357 -1.04 -14.82 21.18
C GLY A 357 -1.30 -13.53 20.40
N VAL A 358 -2.51 -13.31 19.86
CA VAL A 358 -2.89 -12.03 19.23
C VAL A 358 -3.65 -11.17 20.25
N PRO A 359 -3.13 -10.00 20.67
CA PRO A 359 -3.85 -9.10 21.57
C PRO A 359 -5.16 -8.62 20.93
N ASN A 360 -6.23 -8.56 21.72
CA ASN A 360 -7.50 -8.01 21.26
C ASN A 360 -7.36 -6.48 21.08
N VAL A 361 -6.97 -6.06 19.88
CA VAL A 361 -6.69 -4.66 19.53
C VAL A 361 -7.91 -3.77 19.77
N HIS A 362 -9.13 -4.30 19.62
CA HIS A 362 -10.36 -3.54 19.88
C HIS A 362 -10.53 -3.23 21.37
N ALA A 363 -10.29 -4.22 22.24
CA ALA A 363 -10.32 -4.04 23.69
C ALA A 363 -9.20 -3.07 24.16
N LEU A 364 -8.04 -3.08 23.51
CA LEU A 364 -6.94 -2.17 23.83
C LEU A 364 -7.24 -0.73 23.39
N ARG A 365 -7.76 -0.51 22.17
CA ARG A 365 -8.08 0.84 21.66
C ARG A 365 -9.24 1.50 22.42
N GLN A 366 -10.20 0.72 22.91
CA GLN A 366 -11.29 1.23 23.74
C GLN A 366 -10.82 1.68 25.14
N ARG A 367 -9.72 1.12 25.64
CA ARG A 367 -9.11 1.52 26.92
C ARG A 367 -8.28 2.80 26.81
N SER A 368 -7.83 3.18 25.62
CA SER A 368 -7.04 4.41 25.37
C SER A 368 -7.87 5.70 25.25
N ILE A 369 -9.18 5.65 25.53
CA ILE A 369 -10.10 6.81 25.49
C ILE A 369 -10.42 7.34 26.90
N TYR A 370 -9.80 6.78 27.94
CA TYR A 370 -9.89 7.26 29.32
C TYR A 370 -8.59 7.86 29.82
#